data_AF-A0AAX7V4C9-F1
#
_entry.id   AF-A0AAX7V4C9-F1
#
_cell.length_a   1.000
_cell.length_b   1.000
_cell.length_c   1.000
_cell.angle_alpha   90.00
_cell.angle_beta   90.00
_cell.angle_gamma   90.00
#
_symmetry.space_group_name_H-M   'P 1'
#
loop_
_entity.id
_entity.type
_entity.pdbx_description
1 polymer ?
#
loop_
_entity_poly.entity_id
_entity_poly.type
_entity_poly.pdbx_seq_one_letter_code
_entity_poly.pdbx_strand_id
1 'polypeptide(L)'
;VEYLSVCVCVCVCVSRDSWQRCEAVKLVFAWSLLQVTRPGLSPHLSRLLPPSLLFSDHHRLENCMLGVRCLHHIVLNTPPAELHQFNRAEVLYEALFKHLYRTEAAVIQLVLSCLLDLLVVLEKPPSSSTSSRRKPCRHDDVLRLMLTHMEAENKVVLRRVYAAALPAYIDRVGVAVCRHLWRLERVVLGYLEVRDPPEEANRLRMLEALQKTTRAAWPRMACRVDVLVRCLLRLMVDVSSDSELCDSLRRQLMDESAACLQLLDAASHGHVQVSHLLRDAS
;
A
#
# COMPACT_ATOMS: atom_id res chain seq x y z
N VAL A 1 28.24 -18.35 -4.37
CA VAL A 1 28.61 -18.90 -5.70
C VAL A 1 27.82 -20.17 -6.01
N GLU A 2 27.75 -21.15 -5.09
CA GLU A 2 26.98 -22.39 -5.29
C GLU A 2 25.48 -22.17 -5.56
N TYR A 3 24.80 -21.34 -4.77
CA TYR A 3 23.37 -21.02 -4.97
C TYR A 3 23.06 -20.37 -6.32
N LEU A 4 24.01 -19.59 -6.84
CA LEU A 4 23.89 -18.93 -8.15
C LEU A 4 24.07 -19.92 -9.30
N SER A 5 24.99 -20.88 -9.15
CA SER A 5 25.17 -21.98 -10.09
C SER A 5 23.89 -22.83 -10.16
N VAL A 6 23.30 -23.18 -9.01
CA VAL A 6 22.00 -23.87 -8.93
C VAL A 6 20.90 -23.03 -9.57
N CYS A 7 20.79 -21.73 -9.24
CA CYS A 7 19.79 -20.83 -9.82
C CYS A 7 19.89 -20.76 -11.35
N VAL A 8 21.10 -20.58 -11.89
CA VAL A 8 21.33 -20.47 -13.33
C VAL A 8 21.06 -21.79 -14.04
N CYS A 9 21.50 -22.92 -13.48
CA CYS A 9 21.18 -24.25 -14.02
C CYS A 9 19.67 -24.51 -14.02
N VAL A 10 18.98 -24.11 -12.94
CA VAL A 10 17.52 -24.21 -12.85
C VAL A 10 16.84 -23.29 -13.86
N CYS A 11 17.36 -22.09 -14.13
CA CYS A 11 16.83 -21.21 -15.18
C CYS A 11 16.86 -21.87 -16.57
N VAL A 12 17.90 -22.66 -16.87
CA VAL A 12 17.99 -23.42 -18.14
C VAL A 12 16.92 -24.53 -18.18
N CYS A 13 16.62 -25.16 -17.05
CA CYS A 13 15.56 -26.17 -16.94
C CYS A 13 14.15 -25.58 -16.97
N VAL A 14 13.97 -24.29 -16.67
CA VAL A 14 12.72 -23.53 -16.82
C VAL A 14 12.61 -23.05 -18.28
N SER A 15 12.61 -23.98 -19.22
CA SER A 15 12.17 -23.73 -20.59
C SER A 15 10.64 -23.75 -20.65
N ARG A 16 10.02 -23.05 -21.62
CA ARG A 16 8.57 -22.76 -21.70
C ARG A 16 7.64 -23.99 -21.56
N ASP A 17 8.14 -25.20 -21.81
CA ASP A 17 7.37 -26.44 -21.80
C ASP A 17 7.66 -27.39 -20.62
N SER A 18 8.83 -27.28 -19.97
CA SER A 18 9.24 -28.15 -18.86
C SER A 18 8.84 -27.61 -17.47
N TRP A 19 8.73 -26.30 -17.32
CA TRP A 19 8.49 -25.64 -16.03
C TRP A 19 7.10 -25.89 -15.43
N GLN A 20 6.08 -26.10 -16.26
CA GLN A 20 4.72 -26.36 -15.79
C GLN A 20 4.60 -27.70 -15.07
N ARG A 21 5.48 -28.65 -15.40
CA ARG A 21 5.36 -30.06 -14.99
C ARG A 21 6.05 -30.39 -13.67
N CYS A 22 6.92 -29.51 -13.15
CA CYS A 22 7.68 -29.79 -11.93
C CYS A 22 7.60 -28.66 -10.91
N GLU A 23 6.79 -28.85 -9.87
CA GLU A 23 6.64 -27.88 -8.79
C GLU A 23 7.93 -27.70 -7.97
N ALA A 24 8.70 -28.78 -7.80
CA ALA A 24 9.98 -28.75 -7.08
C ALA A 24 10.97 -27.78 -7.72
N VAL A 25 11.00 -27.68 -9.05
CA VAL A 25 11.89 -26.76 -9.78
C VAL A 25 11.55 -25.30 -9.48
N LYS A 26 10.26 -24.96 -9.31
CA LYS A 26 9.82 -23.60 -8.97
C LYS A 26 10.25 -23.22 -7.55
N LEU A 27 10.06 -24.14 -6.61
CA LEU A 27 10.48 -23.95 -5.22
C LEU A 27 11.99 -23.82 -5.09
N VAL A 28 12.76 -24.67 -5.78
CA VAL A 28 14.22 -24.60 -5.79
C VAL A 28 14.69 -23.29 -6.41
N PHE A 29 14.13 -22.89 -7.56
CA PHE A 29 14.44 -21.59 -8.17
C PHE A 29 14.23 -20.45 -7.17
N ALA A 30 13.02 -20.35 -6.61
CA ALA A 30 12.67 -19.24 -5.75
C ALA A 30 13.51 -19.23 -4.48
N TRP A 31 13.69 -20.41 -3.85
CA TRP A 31 14.54 -20.54 -2.68
C TRP A 31 15.97 -20.09 -2.98
N SER A 32 16.57 -20.58 -4.06
CA SER A 32 17.93 -20.20 -4.47
C SER A 32 18.05 -18.70 -4.78
N LEU A 33 17.07 -18.11 -5.48
CA LEU A 33 17.06 -16.67 -5.78
C LEU A 33 17.00 -15.82 -4.50
N LEU A 34 16.14 -16.19 -3.55
CA LEU A 34 15.98 -15.49 -2.29
C LEU A 34 17.24 -15.55 -1.40
N GLN A 35 18.15 -16.50 -1.63
CA GLN A 35 19.45 -16.53 -0.93
C GLN A 35 20.50 -15.59 -1.55
N VAL A 36 20.29 -15.10 -2.77
CA VAL A 36 21.28 -14.27 -3.47
C VAL A 36 21.04 -12.80 -3.19
N THR A 37 21.94 -12.17 -2.46
CA THR A 37 21.90 -10.73 -2.15
C THR A 37 22.95 -9.95 -2.93
N ARG A 38 23.03 -8.63 -2.72
CA ARG A 38 24.04 -7.76 -3.33
C ARG A 38 25.48 -8.22 -3.00
N PRO A 39 26.44 -8.16 -3.94
CA PRO A 39 26.33 -7.74 -5.34
C PRO A 39 26.03 -8.89 -6.33
N GLY A 40 25.77 -10.11 -5.85
CA GLY A 40 25.75 -11.32 -6.70
C GLY A 40 24.56 -11.44 -7.66
N LEU A 41 23.50 -10.66 -7.46
CA LEU A 41 22.26 -10.75 -8.23
C LEU A 41 22.34 -10.05 -9.60
N SER A 42 23.00 -8.89 -9.62
CA SER A 42 23.16 -7.98 -10.76
C SER A 42 23.57 -8.67 -12.09
N PRO A 43 24.66 -9.48 -12.13
CA PRO A 43 25.12 -10.07 -13.40
C PRO A 43 24.16 -11.12 -13.97
N HIS A 44 23.21 -11.61 -13.17
CA HIS A 44 22.33 -12.73 -13.52
C HIS A 44 20.87 -12.30 -13.74
N LEU A 45 20.56 -11.00 -13.62
CA LEU A 45 19.23 -10.45 -13.80
C LEU A 45 18.53 -10.87 -15.09
N SER A 46 19.27 -10.91 -16.21
CA SER A 46 18.72 -11.31 -17.51
C SER A 46 18.19 -12.75 -17.52
N ARG A 47 18.72 -13.61 -16.65
CA ARG A 47 18.29 -15.01 -16.49
C ARG A 47 17.27 -15.19 -15.37
N LEU A 48 17.36 -14.41 -14.30
CA LEU A 48 16.52 -14.54 -13.10
C LEU A 48 15.18 -13.81 -13.23
N LEU A 49 15.13 -12.70 -13.99
CA LEU A 49 13.92 -11.90 -14.14
C LEU A 49 12.81 -12.62 -14.93
N PRO A 50 13.07 -13.26 -16.10
CA PRO A 50 12.00 -13.88 -16.87
C PRO A 50 11.26 -15.02 -16.13
N PRO A 51 11.94 -15.97 -15.44
CA PRO A 51 11.25 -16.97 -14.63
C PRO A 51 10.43 -16.36 -13.47
N SER A 52 10.93 -15.28 -12.86
CA SER A 52 10.21 -14.60 -11.76
C SER A 52 8.91 -13.95 -12.25
N LEU A 53 8.94 -13.34 -13.44
CA LEU A 53 7.76 -12.79 -14.13
C LEU A 53 6.78 -13.89 -14.56
N LEU A 54 7.30 -15.01 -15.05
CA LEU A 54 6.49 -16.17 -15.40
C LEU A 54 5.74 -16.72 -14.18
N PHE A 55 6.39 -16.72 -13.01
CA PHE A 55 5.79 -17.19 -11.77
C PHE A 55 4.72 -16.22 -11.27
N SER A 56 4.95 -14.90 -11.32
CA SER A 56 3.94 -13.92 -10.91
C SER A 56 2.64 -14.06 -11.74
N ASP A 57 2.77 -14.43 -13.01
CA ASP A 57 1.64 -14.61 -13.92
C ASP A 57 0.93 -15.98 -13.82
N HIS A 58 1.42 -16.87 -12.95
CA HIS A 58 0.85 -18.20 -12.82
C HIS A 58 -0.60 -18.15 -12.30
N HIS A 59 -1.43 -19.04 -12.81
CA HIS A 59 -2.81 -19.23 -12.35
C HIS A 59 -2.92 -19.78 -10.92
N ARG A 60 -1.90 -20.48 -10.42
CA ARG A 60 -1.87 -20.99 -9.03
C ARG A 60 -1.40 -19.88 -8.12
N LEU A 61 -2.18 -19.60 -7.08
CA LEU A 61 -1.90 -18.50 -6.14
C LEU A 61 -0.54 -18.64 -5.45
N GLU A 62 -0.17 -19.85 -5.03
CA GLU A 62 1.12 -20.14 -4.38
C GLU A 62 2.30 -19.73 -5.26
N ASN A 63 2.25 -20.09 -6.56
CA ASN A 63 3.29 -19.76 -7.53
C ASN A 63 3.29 -18.27 -7.87
N CYS A 64 2.11 -17.65 -7.98
CA CYS A 64 1.99 -16.20 -8.15
C CYS A 64 2.66 -15.46 -6.99
N MET A 65 2.32 -15.82 -5.75
CA MET A 65 2.89 -15.23 -4.54
C MET A 65 4.41 -15.43 -4.49
N LEU A 66 4.89 -16.62 -4.85
CA LEU A 66 6.31 -16.92 -4.93
C LEU A 66 7.01 -16.03 -5.96
N GLY A 67 6.42 -15.88 -7.15
CA GLY A 67 6.90 -14.97 -8.19
C GLY A 67 6.99 -13.53 -7.70
N VAL A 68 5.93 -12.99 -7.10
CA VAL A 68 5.93 -11.62 -6.55
C VAL A 68 7.01 -11.45 -5.47
N ARG A 69 7.23 -12.45 -4.60
CA ARG A 69 8.34 -12.42 -3.62
C ARG A 69 9.71 -12.39 -4.30
N CYS A 70 9.91 -13.18 -5.35
CA CYS A 70 11.13 -13.15 -6.15
C CYS A 70 11.35 -11.78 -6.80
N LEU A 71 10.31 -11.17 -7.39
CA LEU A 71 10.38 -9.83 -7.97
C LEU A 71 10.71 -8.78 -6.91
N HIS A 72 10.08 -8.83 -5.74
CA HIS A 72 10.36 -7.91 -4.65
C HIS A 72 11.80 -8.02 -4.14
N HIS A 73 12.30 -9.26 -4.01
CA HIS A 73 13.69 -9.51 -3.65
C HIS A 73 14.67 -8.93 -4.69
N ILE A 74 14.36 -9.08 -5.98
CA ILE A 74 15.14 -8.45 -7.07
C ILE A 74 15.14 -6.94 -6.93
N VAL A 75 13.99 -6.31 -6.67
CA VAL A 75 13.89 -4.85 -6.47
C VAL A 75 14.75 -4.38 -5.30
N LEU A 76 14.70 -5.08 -4.16
CA LEU A 76 15.48 -4.74 -2.97
C LEU A 76 16.98 -4.99 -3.14
N ASN A 77 17.36 -6.03 -3.88
CA ASN A 77 18.77 -6.47 -4.00
C ASN A 77 19.46 -6.06 -5.30
N THR A 78 18.84 -5.21 -6.13
CA THR A 78 19.47 -4.68 -7.34
C THR A 78 19.71 -3.18 -7.22
N PRO A 79 20.89 -2.66 -7.64
CA PRO A 79 21.09 -1.23 -7.74
C PRO A 79 20.06 -0.58 -8.70
N PRO A 80 19.46 0.58 -8.36
CA PRO A 80 18.48 1.23 -9.22
C PRO A 80 18.95 1.43 -10.67
N ALA A 81 20.22 1.79 -10.88
CA ALA A 81 20.79 1.99 -12.21
C ALA A 81 20.65 0.75 -13.11
N GLU A 82 20.81 -0.45 -12.56
CA GLU A 82 20.69 -1.70 -13.31
C GLU A 82 19.24 -2.11 -13.59
N LEU A 83 18.30 -1.68 -12.73
CA LEU A 83 16.87 -1.85 -13.01
C LEU A 83 16.40 -0.89 -14.12
N HIS A 84 17.01 0.29 -14.26
CA HIS A 84 16.71 1.18 -15.38
C HIS A 84 17.27 0.65 -16.70
N GLN A 85 18.41 -0.05 -16.68
CA GLN A 85 18.97 -0.64 -17.88
C GLN A 85 17.97 -1.58 -18.54
N PHE A 86 17.83 -1.46 -19.86
CA PHE A 86 16.89 -2.23 -20.67
C PHE A 86 15.42 -2.12 -20.21
N ASN A 87 15.04 -1.03 -19.55
CA ASN A 87 13.67 -0.78 -19.05
C ASN A 87 13.12 -1.88 -18.13
N ARG A 88 13.97 -2.58 -17.38
CA ARG A 88 13.53 -3.67 -16.51
C ARG A 88 12.59 -3.19 -15.41
N ALA A 89 12.81 -2.00 -14.87
CA ALA A 89 11.95 -1.38 -13.87
C ALA A 89 10.52 -1.13 -14.41
N GLU A 90 10.40 -0.76 -15.69
CA GLU A 90 9.10 -0.57 -16.34
C GLU A 90 8.37 -1.89 -16.54
N VAL A 91 9.09 -2.93 -16.99
CA VAL A 91 8.54 -4.28 -17.13
C VAL A 91 8.04 -4.81 -15.77
N LEU A 92 8.81 -4.58 -14.71
CA LEU A 92 8.41 -4.92 -13.34
C LEU A 92 7.16 -4.15 -12.92
N TYR A 93 7.08 -2.86 -13.24
CA TYR A 93 5.92 -2.03 -12.92
C TYR A 93 4.66 -2.54 -13.60
N GLU A 94 4.70 -2.76 -14.92
CA GLU A 94 3.55 -3.27 -15.67
C GLU A 94 3.10 -4.64 -15.16
N ALA A 95 4.06 -5.53 -14.88
CA ALA A 95 3.78 -6.86 -14.35
C ALA A 95 3.19 -6.84 -12.93
N LEU A 96 3.58 -5.91 -12.08
CA LEU A 96 3.02 -5.78 -10.73
C LEU A 96 1.69 -5.01 -10.74
N PHE A 97 1.59 -3.96 -11.54
CA PHE A 97 0.41 -3.09 -11.61
C PHE A 97 -0.83 -3.87 -12.07
N LYS A 98 -0.69 -4.77 -13.05
CA LYS A 98 -1.81 -5.63 -13.49
C LYS A 98 -2.37 -6.52 -12.37
N HIS A 99 -1.56 -6.89 -11.37
CA HIS A 99 -2.05 -7.67 -10.25
C HIS A 99 -2.93 -6.86 -9.30
N LEU A 100 -2.94 -5.53 -9.36
CA LEU A 100 -3.85 -4.72 -8.54
C LEU A 100 -5.33 -4.93 -8.91
N TYR A 101 -5.61 -5.44 -10.10
CA TYR A 101 -6.97 -5.80 -10.56
C TYR A 101 -7.44 -7.17 -10.05
N ARG A 102 -6.58 -7.91 -9.33
CA ARG A 102 -6.92 -9.20 -8.73
C ARG A 102 -7.70 -9.02 -7.42
N THR A 103 -8.32 -10.11 -6.94
CA THR A 103 -9.11 -10.10 -5.69
C THR A 103 -8.53 -10.97 -4.57
N GLU A 104 -7.36 -11.56 -4.79
CA GLU A 104 -6.70 -12.40 -3.79
C GLU A 104 -5.83 -11.55 -2.86
N ALA A 105 -6.31 -11.36 -1.63
CA ALA A 105 -5.69 -10.49 -0.63
C ALA A 105 -4.21 -10.75 -0.38
N ALA A 106 -3.82 -12.03 -0.31
CA ALA A 106 -2.43 -12.43 -0.09
C ALA A 106 -1.49 -11.99 -1.24
N VAL A 107 -1.99 -11.97 -2.48
CA VAL A 107 -1.23 -11.48 -3.64
C VAL A 107 -1.17 -9.95 -3.60
N ILE A 108 -2.30 -9.29 -3.39
CA ILE A 108 -2.38 -7.82 -3.32
C ILE A 108 -1.44 -7.26 -2.25
N GLN A 109 -1.36 -7.90 -1.09
CA GLN A 109 -0.45 -7.48 -0.01
C GLN A 109 1.01 -7.47 -0.48
N LEU A 110 1.47 -8.55 -1.10
CA LEU A 110 2.84 -8.67 -1.61
C LEU A 110 3.11 -7.66 -2.74
N VAL A 111 2.13 -7.48 -3.63
CA VAL A 111 2.22 -6.55 -4.76
C VAL A 111 2.31 -5.11 -4.27
N LEU A 112 1.48 -4.70 -3.30
CA LEU A 112 1.50 -3.35 -2.74
C LEU A 112 2.83 -3.06 -2.04
N SER A 113 3.39 -4.01 -1.30
CA SER A 113 4.74 -3.86 -0.72
C SER A 113 5.82 -3.72 -1.79
N CYS A 114 5.79 -4.58 -2.81
CA CYS A 114 6.77 -4.56 -3.88
C CYS A 114 6.69 -3.27 -4.73
N LEU A 115 5.48 -2.80 -5.06
CA LEU A 115 5.27 -1.55 -5.77
C LEU A 115 5.76 -0.35 -4.95
N LEU A 116 5.56 -0.36 -3.63
CA LEU A 116 6.04 0.71 -2.77
C LEU A 116 7.57 0.85 -2.87
N ASP A 117 8.34 -0.23 -2.96
CA ASP A 117 9.79 -0.12 -3.12
C ASP A 117 10.21 0.18 -4.57
N LEU A 118 9.55 -0.45 -5.55
CA LEU A 118 9.84 -0.25 -6.97
C LEU A 118 9.57 1.20 -7.42
N LEU A 119 8.53 1.85 -6.91
CA LEU A 119 8.18 3.20 -7.31
C LEU A 119 9.28 4.22 -7.02
N VAL A 120 10.09 4.02 -5.97
CA VAL A 120 11.26 4.89 -5.67
C VAL A 120 12.37 4.70 -6.70
N VAL A 121 12.48 3.50 -7.27
CA VAL A 121 13.42 3.23 -8.36
C VAL A 121 12.99 4.01 -9.60
N LEU A 122 11.72 3.91 -9.99
CA LEU A 122 11.21 4.49 -11.23
C LEU A 122 11.18 6.02 -11.21
N GLU A 123 10.75 6.60 -10.10
CA GLU A 123 10.47 8.02 -10.01
C GLU A 123 10.84 8.57 -8.63
N LYS A 124 11.32 9.81 -8.60
CA LYS A 124 11.49 10.52 -7.33
C LYS A 124 10.12 10.64 -6.64
N PRO A 125 10.03 10.35 -5.33
CA PRO A 125 8.80 10.49 -4.58
C PRO A 125 8.19 11.89 -4.76
N PRO A 126 6.87 12.00 -5.00
CA PRO A 126 6.21 13.30 -5.12
C PRO A 126 6.43 14.22 -3.91
N SER A 127 6.60 13.64 -2.71
CA SER A 127 6.90 14.35 -1.47
C SER A 127 8.22 15.14 -1.49
N SER A 128 9.16 14.77 -2.37
CA SER A 128 10.46 15.44 -2.55
C SER A 128 10.49 16.47 -3.68
N SER A 129 9.38 16.63 -4.43
CA SER A 129 9.31 17.58 -5.53
C SER A 129 8.88 18.97 -5.06
N THR A 130 9.68 19.99 -5.38
CA THR A 130 9.38 21.40 -5.11
C THR A 130 8.54 22.07 -6.20
N SER A 131 8.18 21.34 -7.27
CA SER A 131 7.50 21.93 -8.44
C SER A 131 6.00 22.09 -8.21
N SER A 132 5.47 23.29 -8.46
CA SER A 132 4.05 23.64 -8.27
C SER A 132 3.11 23.00 -9.29
N ARG A 133 3.61 22.56 -10.46
CA ARG A 133 2.83 21.92 -11.53
C ARG A 133 3.40 20.55 -11.89
N ARG A 134 3.31 19.60 -10.95
CA ARG A 134 3.71 18.21 -11.21
C ARG A 134 2.76 17.56 -12.22
N LYS A 135 3.26 16.80 -13.20
CA LYS A 135 2.40 15.93 -14.03
C LYS A 135 1.93 14.72 -13.22
N PRO A 136 0.79 14.08 -13.53
CA PRO A 136 0.46 12.77 -12.97
C PRO A 136 1.61 11.79 -13.16
N CYS A 137 1.88 10.94 -12.18
CA CYS A 137 2.97 9.96 -12.22
C CYS A 137 2.52 8.61 -11.66
N ARG A 138 3.38 7.59 -11.74
CA ARG A 138 3.04 6.20 -11.38
C ARG A 138 2.57 6.05 -9.93
N HIS A 139 3.09 6.89 -9.03
CA HIS A 139 2.64 6.97 -7.65
C HIS A 139 1.15 7.37 -7.55
N ASP A 140 0.70 8.32 -8.38
CA ASP A 140 -0.71 8.71 -8.45
C ASP A 140 -1.56 7.58 -9.02
N ASP A 141 -1.05 6.84 -9.99
CA ASP A 141 -1.81 5.78 -10.66
C ASP A 141 -2.08 4.62 -9.71
N VAL A 142 -1.08 4.20 -8.94
CA VAL A 142 -1.25 3.17 -7.90
C VAL A 142 -2.18 3.64 -6.80
N LEU A 143 -1.98 4.85 -6.25
CA LEU A 143 -2.85 5.37 -5.19
C LEU A 143 -4.30 5.54 -5.66
N ARG A 144 -4.51 6.05 -6.88
CA ARG A 144 -5.85 6.21 -7.47
C ARG A 144 -6.56 4.87 -7.62
N LEU A 145 -5.87 3.86 -8.16
CA LEU A 145 -6.45 2.54 -8.34
C LEU A 145 -6.75 1.87 -7.00
N MET A 146 -5.81 1.95 -6.05
CA MET A 146 -5.99 1.44 -4.69
C MET A 146 -7.21 2.06 -4.01
N LEU A 147 -7.34 3.40 -4.01
CA LEU A 147 -8.50 4.07 -3.43
C LEU A 147 -9.81 3.72 -4.15
N THR A 148 -9.75 3.48 -5.46
CA THR A 148 -10.92 3.05 -6.25
C THR A 148 -11.39 1.67 -5.81
N HIS A 149 -10.48 0.73 -5.57
CA HIS A 149 -10.83 -0.59 -5.05
C HIS A 149 -11.32 -0.52 -3.61
N MET A 150 -10.65 0.23 -2.74
CA MET A 150 -11.06 0.41 -1.33
C MET A 150 -12.50 0.91 -1.20
N GLU A 151 -12.91 1.89 -1.99
CA GLU A 151 -14.23 2.52 -1.88
C GLU A 151 -15.40 1.52 -2.07
N ALA A 152 -15.22 0.49 -2.90
CA ALA A 152 -16.24 -0.52 -3.18
C ALA A 152 -15.97 -1.86 -2.47
N GLU A 153 -14.90 -1.98 -1.70
CA GLU A 153 -14.46 -3.26 -1.15
C GLU A 153 -15.29 -3.68 0.07
N ASN A 154 -15.84 -4.89 0.01
CA ASN A 154 -16.66 -5.47 1.07
C ASN A 154 -16.01 -6.69 1.75
N LYS A 155 -14.98 -7.30 1.14
CA LYS A 155 -14.28 -8.44 1.74
C LYS A 155 -13.36 -7.93 2.83
N VAL A 156 -13.66 -8.30 4.09
CA VAL A 156 -12.91 -7.89 5.29
C VAL A 156 -11.39 -8.11 5.12
N VAL A 157 -10.99 -9.26 4.56
CA VAL A 157 -9.56 -9.59 4.37
C VAL A 157 -8.88 -8.61 3.40
N LEU A 158 -9.52 -8.21 2.30
CA LEU A 158 -8.95 -7.21 1.39
C LEU A 158 -8.96 -5.82 2.01
N ARG A 159 -10.03 -5.47 2.74
CA ARG A 159 -10.09 -4.20 3.48
C ARG A 159 -8.89 -4.07 4.42
N ARG A 160 -8.53 -5.12 5.15
CA ARG A 160 -7.34 -5.18 6.01
C ARG A 160 -6.04 -4.95 5.26
N VAL A 161 -5.87 -5.60 4.11
CA VAL A 161 -4.68 -5.43 3.28
C VAL A 161 -4.54 -3.99 2.78
N TYR A 162 -5.60 -3.41 2.23
CA TYR A 162 -5.56 -2.03 1.75
C TYR A 162 -5.39 -1.02 2.89
N ALA A 163 -6.11 -1.21 4.01
CA ALA A 163 -6.00 -0.36 5.17
C ALA A 163 -4.57 -0.33 5.72
N ALA A 164 -3.93 -1.49 5.86
CA ALA A 164 -2.55 -1.59 6.32
C ALA A 164 -1.55 -0.90 5.38
N ALA A 165 -1.77 -0.94 4.07
CA ALA A 165 -0.88 -0.33 3.09
C ALA A 165 -1.05 1.19 2.93
N LEU A 166 -2.28 1.71 3.09
CA LEU A 166 -2.64 3.09 2.74
C LEU A 166 -1.75 4.16 3.40
N PRO A 167 -1.46 4.10 4.71
CA PRO A 167 -0.61 5.11 5.37
C PRO A 167 0.75 5.30 4.69
N ALA A 168 1.40 4.20 4.27
CA ALA A 168 2.72 4.26 3.64
C ALA A 168 2.68 4.91 2.24
N TYR A 169 1.58 4.68 1.49
CA TYR A 169 1.37 5.35 0.21
C TYR A 169 1.08 6.85 0.37
N ILE A 170 0.34 7.24 1.42
CA ILE A 170 0.10 8.65 1.73
C ILE A 170 1.42 9.35 2.06
N ASP A 171 2.26 8.77 2.92
CA ASP A 171 3.58 9.33 3.24
C ASP A 171 4.44 9.48 1.98
N ARG A 172 4.40 8.47 1.10
CA ARG A 172 5.19 8.48 -0.13
C ARG A 172 4.76 9.61 -1.07
N VAL A 173 3.47 9.84 -1.21
CA VAL A 173 2.92 10.87 -2.10
C VAL A 173 3.01 12.27 -1.45
N GLY A 174 2.95 12.35 -0.12
CA GLY A 174 3.02 13.62 0.63
C GLY A 174 1.93 14.59 0.20
N VAL A 175 2.29 15.88 0.04
CA VAL A 175 1.34 16.95 -0.33
C VAL A 175 0.54 16.67 -1.61
N ALA A 176 1.08 15.86 -2.53
CA ALA A 176 0.37 15.49 -3.76
C ALA A 176 -0.89 14.64 -3.51
N VAL A 177 -1.11 14.15 -2.28
CA VAL A 177 -2.37 13.50 -1.85
C VAL A 177 -3.58 14.41 -2.05
N CYS A 178 -3.37 15.73 -2.14
CA CYS A 178 -4.40 16.73 -2.49
C CYS A 178 -5.25 16.33 -3.70
N ARG A 179 -4.67 15.63 -4.69
CA ARG A 179 -5.37 15.17 -5.91
C ARG A 179 -6.39 14.06 -5.66
N HIS A 180 -6.21 13.35 -4.55
CA HIS A 180 -6.96 12.15 -4.21
C HIS A 180 -7.93 12.37 -3.04
N LEU A 181 -7.93 13.56 -2.44
CA LEU A 181 -8.69 13.87 -1.22
C LEU A 181 -10.17 13.55 -1.31
N TRP A 182 -10.81 13.78 -2.46
CA TRP A 182 -12.23 13.45 -2.64
C TRP A 182 -12.51 11.97 -2.39
N ARG A 183 -11.74 11.08 -3.03
CA ARG A 183 -11.93 9.63 -2.89
C ARG A 183 -11.40 9.12 -1.54
N LEU A 184 -10.28 9.67 -1.10
CA LEU A 184 -9.68 9.34 0.18
C LEU A 184 -10.61 9.64 1.36
N GLU A 185 -11.31 10.77 1.34
CA GLU A 185 -12.33 11.09 2.34
C GLU A 185 -13.42 10.01 2.38
N ARG A 186 -13.99 9.62 1.23
CA ARG A 186 -15.01 8.57 1.16
C ARG A 186 -14.53 7.23 1.72
N VAL A 187 -13.28 6.85 1.39
CA VAL A 187 -12.65 5.64 1.91
C VAL A 187 -12.47 5.71 3.43
N VAL A 188 -11.95 6.82 3.96
CA VAL A 188 -11.77 7.01 5.41
C VAL A 188 -13.10 6.92 6.13
N LEU A 189 -14.13 7.63 5.67
CA LEU A 189 -15.48 7.58 6.27
C LEU A 189 -16.03 6.15 6.26
N GLY A 190 -16.04 5.49 5.10
CA GLY A 190 -16.59 4.15 4.96
C GLY A 190 -15.82 3.05 5.68
N TYR A 191 -14.55 3.27 6.04
CA TYR A 191 -13.78 2.33 6.84
C TYR A 191 -13.85 2.60 8.34
N LEU A 192 -14.01 3.85 8.78
CA LEU A 192 -14.21 4.18 10.19
C LEU A 192 -15.60 3.79 10.69
N GLU A 193 -16.62 3.84 9.82
CA GLU A 193 -17.99 3.44 10.15
C GLU A 193 -18.16 1.92 10.37
N VAL A 194 -17.29 1.10 9.78
CA VAL A 194 -17.40 -0.37 9.83
C VAL A 194 -16.48 -0.92 10.91
N ARG A 195 -17.06 -1.59 11.92
CA ARG A 195 -16.31 -2.31 12.95
C ARG A 195 -15.54 -3.50 12.34
N ASP A 196 -14.34 -3.75 12.84
CA ASP A 196 -13.46 -4.86 12.43
C ASP A 196 -12.89 -5.60 13.66
N PRO A 197 -13.74 -6.27 14.45
CA PRO A 197 -13.28 -7.02 15.62
C PRO A 197 -12.41 -8.23 15.23
N PRO A 198 -11.52 -8.71 16.12
CA PRO A 198 -11.27 -8.20 17.47
C PRO A 198 -10.19 -7.11 17.55
N GLU A 199 -9.39 -6.91 16.50
CA GLU A 199 -8.20 -6.06 16.53
C GLU A 199 -8.49 -4.59 16.18
N GLU A 200 -9.61 -4.32 15.50
CA GLU A 200 -9.96 -3.00 14.99
C GLU A 200 -8.86 -2.36 14.13
N ALA A 201 -8.05 -3.22 13.51
CA ALA A 201 -6.88 -2.84 12.73
C ALA A 201 -7.25 -1.88 11.60
N ASN A 202 -8.38 -2.11 10.92
CA ASN A 202 -8.86 -1.22 9.87
C ASN A 202 -9.09 0.20 10.36
N ARG A 203 -9.83 0.37 11.47
CA ARG A 203 -10.17 1.68 12.01
C ARG A 203 -8.92 2.43 12.47
N LEU A 204 -8.01 1.73 13.17
CA LEU A 204 -6.71 2.30 13.58
C LEU A 204 -5.87 2.76 12.37
N ARG A 205 -5.77 1.96 11.32
CA ARG A 205 -5.02 2.32 10.12
C ARG A 205 -5.66 3.48 9.34
N MET A 206 -6.98 3.62 9.38
CA MET A 206 -7.65 4.78 8.81
C MET A 206 -7.45 6.05 9.61
N LEU A 207 -7.42 5.98 10.94
CA LEU A 207 -7.04 7.10 11.79
C LEU A 207 -5.60 7.53 11.47
N GLU A 208 -4.66 6.59 11.37
CA GLU A 208 -3.27 6.87 10.94
C GLU A 208 -3.22 7.54 9.56
N ALA A 209 -3.96 7.00 8.58
CA ALA A 209 -4.06 7.56 7.24
C ALA A 209 -4.65 8.99 7.24
N LEU A 210 -5.68 9.24 8.06
CA LEU A 210 -6.28 10.55 8.22
C LEU A 210 -5.28 11.55 8.82
N GLN A 211 -4.56 11.18 9.88
CA GLN A 211 -3.54 12.06 10.46
C GLN A 211 -2.44 12.42 9.45
N LYS A 212 -1.93 11.44 8.71
CA LYS A 212 -0.90 11.66 7.67
C LYS A 212 -1.42 12.55 6.55
N THR A 213 -2.66 12.34 6.12
CA THR A 213 -3.32 13.17 5.12
C THR A 213 -3.49 14.60 5.60
N THR A 214 -3.99 14.78 6.83
CA THR A 214 -4.21 16.11 7.41
C THR A 214 -2.90 16.87 7.54
N ARG A 215 -1.81 16.22 7.96
CA ARG A 215 -0.47 16.85 8.02
C ARG A 215 0.03 17.22 6.62
N ALA A 216 -0.10 16.32 5.64
CA ALA A 216 0.42 16.52 4.30
C ALA A 216 -0.38 17.55 3.47
N ALA A 217 -1.68 17.62 3.68
CA ALA A 217 -2.62 18.41 2.87
C ALA A 217 -3.42 19.43 3.71
N TRP A 218 -2.90 19.86 4.86
CA TRP A 218 -3.58 20.73 5.81
C TRP A 218 -4.33 21.93 5.19
N PRO A 219 -3.82 22.66 4.17
CA PRO A 219 -4.53 23.81 3.62
C PRO A 219 -5.84 23.45 2.90
N ARG A 220 -6.00 22.17 2.53
CA ARG A 220 -7.16 21.65 1.82
C ARG A 220 -8.11 20.88 2.73
N MET A 221 -7.82 20.77 4.03
CA MET A 221 -8.65 20.02 4.98
C MET A 221 -9.81 20.84 5.53
N ALA A 222 -9.72 22.17 5.57
CA ALA A 222 -10.73 23.04 6.16
C ALA A 222 -12.15 22.78 5.61
N CYS A 223 -12.30 22.54 4.30
CA CYS A 223 -13.61 22.26 3.68
C CYS A 223 -14.17 20.86 3.96
N ARG A 224 -13.41 20.00 4.66
CA ARG A 224 -13.75 18.60 4.96
C ARG A 224 -13.99 18.36 6.45
N VAL A 225 -13.72 19.37 7.28
CA VAL A 225 -13.77 19.30 8.74
C VAL A 225 -15.12 18.81 9.23
N ASP A 226 -16.21 19.40 8.77
CA ASP A 226 -17.55 19.09 9.29
C ASP A 226 -17.94 17.62 9.15
N VAL A 227 -17.57 16.99 8.04
CA VAL A 227 -17.92 15.59 7.75
C VAL A 227 -17.00 14.66 8.54
N LEU A 228 -15.70 14.97 8.59
CA LEU A 228 -14.71 14.17 9.32
C LEU A 228 -14.92 14.24 10.83
N VAL A 229 -15.20 15.41 11.39
CA VAL A 229 -15.50 15.59 12.83
C VAL A 229 -16.75 14.81 13.22
N ARG A 230 -17.83 14.88 12.43
CA ARG A 230 -19.03 14.09 12.68
C ARG A 230 -18.75 12.58 12.68
N CYS A 231 -17.95 12.11 11.74
CA CYS A 231 -17.54 10.70 11.68
C CYS A 231 -16.70 10.29 12.91
N LEU A 232 -15.72 11.11 13.31
CA LEU A 232 -14.86 10.84 14.45
C LEU A 232 -15.64 10.85 15.78
N LEU A 233 -16.55 11.81 15.98
CA LEU A 233 -17.39 11.85 17.17
C LEU A 233 -18.32 10.64 17.26
N ARG A 234 -18.92 10.24 16.14
CA ARG A 234 -19.73 9.01 16.08
C ARG A 234 -18.90 7.79 16.44
N LEU A 235 -17.70 7.67 15.86
CA LEU A 235 -16.76 6.60 16.19
C LEU A 235 -16.45 6.55 17.69
N MET A 236 -16.17 7.70 18.31
CA MET A 236 -15.86 7.77 19.74
C MET A 236 -17.05 7.35 20.63
N VAL A 237 -18.27 7.71 20.24
CA VAL A 237 -19.50 7.26 20.93
C VAL A 237 -19.71 5.76 20.77
N ASP A 238 -19.50 5.23 19.56
CA ASP A 238 -19.63 3.80 19.29
C ASP A 238 -18.59 3.00 20.09
N VAL A 239 -17.35 3.48 20.17
CA VAL A 239 -16.25 2.85 20.92
C VAL A 239 -16.44 2.92 22.43
N SER A 240 -17.00 4.01 22.96
CA SER A 240 -17.26 4.16 24.39
C SER A 240 -18.42 3.28 24.88
N SER A 241 -19.39 3.04 24.01
CA SER A 241 -20.58 2.22 24.30
C SER A 241 -20.33 0.72 24.09
N ASP A 242 -19.21 0.34 23.48
CA ASP A 242 -18.88 -1.04 23.13
C ASP A 242 -18.30 -1.81 24.33
N SER A 243 -19.12 -2.68 24.92
CA SER A 243 -18.74 -3.53 26.06
C SER A 243 -17.86 -4.73 25.69
N GLU A 244 -17.82 -5.13 24.41
CA GLU A 244 -17.04 -6.27 23.94
C GLU A 244 -15.56 -5.90 23.67
N LEU A 245 -15.29 -4.60 23.51
CA LEU A 245 -13.96 -4.09 23.23
C LEU A 245 -13.06 -4.13 24.46
N CYS A 246 -11.82 -4.61 24.31
CA CYS A 246 -10.86 -4.58 25.40
C CYS A 246 -10.43 -3.14 25.74
N ASP A 247 -10.15 -2.88 27.03
CA ASP A 247 -9.88 -1.52 27.51
C ASP A 247 -8.66 -0.87 26.87
N SER A 248 -7.64 -1.65 26.49
CA SER A 248 -6.46 -1.13 25.79
C SER A 248 -6.80 -0.64 24.40
N LEU A 249 -7.57 -1.42 23.64
CA LEU A 249 -7.97 -1.06 22.29
C LEU A 249 -8.99 0.08 22.28
N ARG A 250 -9.90 0.11 23.26
CA ARG A 250 -10.80 1.25 23.49
C ARG A 250 -10.02 2.54 23.67
N ARG A 251 -9.03 2.55 24.57
CA ARG A 251 -8.17 3.71 24.81
C ARG A 251 -7.42 4.11 23.55
N GLN A 252 -6.81 3.15 22.86
CA GLN A 252 -6.07 3.44 21.63
C GLN A 252 -6.95 4.09 20.56
N LEU A 253 -8.16 3.58 20.31
CA LEU A 253 -9.08 4.19 19.34
C LEU A 253 -9.52 5.60 19.76
N MET A 254 -9.75 5.83 21.06
CA MET A 254 -10.11 7.15 21.58
C MET A 254 -8.96 8.15 21.43
N ASP A 255 -7.72 7.74 21.77
CA ASP A 255 -6.52 8.58 21.67
C ASP A 255 -6.21 8.95 20.22
N GLU A 256 -6.24 7.97 19.31
CA GLU A 256 -5.99 8.20 17.88
C GLU A 256 -7.09 9.05 17.23
N SER A 257 -8.35 8.92 17.68
CA SER A 257 -9.47 9.77 17.23
C SER A 257 -9.31 11.20 17.74
N ALA A 258 -8.93 11.38 19.01
CA ALA A 258 -8.64 12.69 19.59
C ALA A 258 -7.47 13.38 18.87
N ALA A 259 -6.41 12.63 18.53
CA ALA A 259 -5.30 13.14 17.73
C ALA A 259 -5.75 13.62 16.34
N CYS A 260 -6.66 12.89 15.68
CA CYS A 260 -7.25 13.33 14.42
C CYS A 260 -8.04 14.64 14.58
N LEU A 261 -8.86 14.76 15.63
CA LEU A 261 -9.63 15.97 15.91
C LEU A 261 -8.73 17.19 16.15
N GLN A 262 -7.65 17.03 16.93
CA GLN A 262 -6.67 18.10 17.17
C GLN A 262 -6.00 18.56 15.88
N LEU A 263 -5.62 17.64 14.99
CA LEU A 263 -5.03 17.98 13.70
C LEU A 263 -6.03 18.70 12.77
N LEU A 264 -7.30 18.28 12.77
CA LEU A 264 -8.34 18.93 11.99
C LEU A 264 -8.63 20.35 12.52
N ASP A 265 -8.67 20.53 13.84
CA ASP A 265 -8.85 21.84 14.47
C ASP A 265 -7.72 22.79 14.07
N ALA A 266 -6.47 22.33 14.17
CA ALA A 266 -5.30 23.08 13.73
C ALA A 266 -5.34 23.42 12.22
N ALA A 267 -5.71 22.47 11.38
CA ALA A 267 -5.84 22.68 9.92
C ALA A 267 -7.00 23.61 9.54
N SER A 268 -7.91 23.88 10.47
CA SER A 268 -9.07 24.76 10.31
C SER A 268 -8.97 26.05 11.11
N HIS A 269 -7.79 26.41 11.62
CA HIS A 269 -7.59 27.62 12.43
C HIS A 269 -8.52 27.73 13.66
N GLY A 270 -8.87 26.61 14.30
CA GLY A 270 -9.73 26.61 15.48
C GLY A 270 -11.24 26.52 15.19
N HIS A 271 -11.65 26.36 13.92
CA HIS A 271 -13.06 26.34 13.54
C HIS A 271 -13.82 25.09 14.02
N VAL A 272 -13.14 24.02 14.46
CA VAL A 272 -13.81 22.88 15.10
C VAL A 272 -14.46 23.32 16.40
N GLN A 273 -13.77 24.14 17.21
CA GLN A 273 -14.30 24.64 18.49
C GLN A 273 -15.50 25.58 18.30
N VAL A 274 -15.49 26.38 17.22
CA VAL A 274 -16.51 27.41 16.95
C VAL A 274 -17.79 26.83 16.32
N SER A 275 -17.66 25.83 15.44
CA SER A 275 -18.80 25.20 14.76
C SER A 275 -19.71 24.40 15.70
N HIS A 276 -19.18 23.88 16.80
CA HIS A 276 -19.97 23.25 17.87
C HIS A 276 -20.73 24.27 18.72
N LEU A 277 -20.15 25.43 19.01
CA LEU A 277 -20.79 26.47 19.83
C LEU A 277 -21.88 27.26 19.09
N LEU A 278 -21.80 27.38 17.76
CA LEU A 278 -22.77 28.13 16.97
C LEU A 278 -24.00 27.30 16.54
N ARG A 279 -23.93 25.97 16.60
CA ARG A 279 -25.08 25.10 16.27
C ARG A 279 -26.08 24.94 17.41
N ASP A 280 -25.68 25.24 18.64
CA ASP A 280 -26.58 25.30 19.80
C ASP A 280 -27.25 26.69 19.94
N ALA A 281 -27.01 27.61 19.00
CA ALA A 281 -27.52 28.99 19.00
C ALA A 281 -28.47 29.30 17.83
N SER A 282 -28.92 28.30 17.07
CA SER A 282 -29.86 28.42 15.93
C SER A 282 -30.94 27.36 15.98
#